data_AF-A0A5E5PN84-F1
#
_entry.id   AF-A0A5E5PN84-F1
#
_cell.length_a   1.000
_cell.length_b   1.000
_cell.length_c   1.000
_cell.angle_alpha   90.00
_cell.angle_beta   90.00
_cell.angle_gamma   90.00
#
_symmetry.space_group_name_H-M   'P 1'
#
loop_
_entity.id
_entity.type
_entity.pdbx_description
1 polymer ?
#
loop_
_entity_poly.entity_id
_entity_poly.type
_entity_poly.pdbx_seq_one_letter_code
_entity_poly.pdbx_strand_id
1 'polypeptide(L)'
;MESIIELISKVPNVMWSAIVASFLTFLGVFWTNRGNEKRQAALLKHEKQKYQSEQKLALKKEVFLDVARSFADVLEVIPNLMNLDFTQKDIETKMADHSGIVAKSYLAAKESSVAAILNYSAETAEVFIKLMKERAVVLDHKRTIEIYQSTINSAENEKDRIISIMKELNLQDHNNQATFDYLNKSYDVQESIVKRSTGSLEEQESILEPLHLLFAKKCMNDHGRLLSLLPPMAIALRGELENDQDSKVFIDALNDNIQRMNVAFDSLFESNEA
;
A
#
# COMPACT_ATOMS: atom_id res chain seq x y z
N MET A 1 17.93 -71.53 -59.05
CA MET A 1 16.82 -71.45 -58.07
C MET A 1 16.63 -72.78 -57.33
N GLU A 2 16.79 -73.93 -58.00
CA GLU A 2 16.68 -75.27 -57.39
C GLU A 2 17.69 -75.53 -56.26
N SER A 3 18.95 -75.09 -56.39
CA SER A 3 20.01 -75.34 -55.40
C SER A 3 19.81 -74.66 -54.04
N ILE A 4 19.01 -73.59 -53.95
CA ILE A 4 18.71 -72.91 -52.68
C ILE A 4 17.53 -73.59 -51.97
N ILE A 5 16.55 -74.05 -52.76
CA ILE A 5 15.34 -74.71 -52.27
C ILE A 5 15.69 -76.07 -51.65
N GLU A 6 16.61 -76.82 -52.26
CA GLU A 6 17.08 -78.12 -51.77
C GLU A 6 17.92 -78.03 -50.48
N LEU A 7 18.56 -76.88 -50.25
CA LEU A 7 19.30 -76.58 -49.02
C LEU A 7 18.36 -76.18 -47.88
N ILE A 8 17.29 -75.45 -48.21
CA ILE A 8 16.22 -75.02 -47.28
C ILE A 8 15.40 -76.21 -46.78
N SER A 9 15.17 -77.23 -47.62
CA SER A 9 14.38 -78.42 -47.26
C SER A 9 15.11 -79.40 -46.33
N LYS A 10 16.43 -79.25 -46.12
CA LYS A 10 17.22 -80.09 -45.18
C LYS A 10 17.22 -79.56 -43.74
N VAL A 11 16.70 -78.36 -43.51
CA VAL A 11 16.64 -77.75 -42.18
C VAL A 11 15.44 -78.29 -41.40
N PRO A 12 15.61 -78.84 -40.19
CA PRO A 12 14.50 -79.37 -39.39
C PRO A 12 13.45 -78.29 -39.09
N ASN A 13 12.16 -78.65 -39.14
CA ASN A 13 11.04 -77.72 -38.84
C ASN A 13 11.15 -77.04 -37.46
N VAL A 14 11.81 -77.67 -36.50
CA VAL A 14 12.09 -77.10 -35.17
C VAL A 14 12.99 -75.85 -35.28
N MET A 15 13.98 -75.85 -36.18
CA MET A 15 14.86 -74.70 -36.41
C MET A 15 14.10 -73.55 -37.08
N TRP A 16 13.25 -73.84 -38.06
CA TRP A 16 12.37 -72.82 -38.66
C TRP A 16 11.42 -72.21 -37.63
N SER A 17 10.87 -73.03 -36.74
CA SER A 17 10.00 -72.57 -35.64
C SER A 17 10.77 -71.66 -34.67
N ALA A 18 12.01 -72.01 -34.31
CA ALA A 18 12.87 -71.20 -33.45
C ALA A 18 13.26 -69.86 -34.09
N ILE A 19 13.55 -69.84 -35.40
CA ILE A 19 13.85 -68.62 -36.15
C ILE A 19 12.64 -67.69 -36.19
N VAL A 20 11.46 -68.22 -36.54
CA VAL A 20 10.21 -67.44 -36.59
C VAL A 20 9.83 -66.91 -35.21
N ALA A 21 9.94 -67.73 -34.16
CA ALA A 21 9.66 -67.29 -32.79
C ALA A 21 10.61 -66.17 -32.32
N SER A 22 11.91 -66.27 -32.65
CA SER A 22 12.91 -65.26 -32.32
C SER A 22 12.66 -63.95 -33.07
N PHE A 23 12.29 -64.02 -34.35
CA PHE A 23 11.95 -62.86 -35.16
C PHE A 23 10.68 -62.15 -34.67
N LEU A 24 9.63 -62.91 -34.32
CA LEU A 24 8.41 -62.37 -33.72
C LEU A 24 8.69 -61.72 -32.36
N THR A 25 9.55 -62.32 -31.53
CA THR A 25 9.96 -61.74 -30.25
C THR A 25 10.72 -60.42 -30.45
N PHE A 26 11.68 -60.39 -31.39
CA PHE A 26 12.42 -59.17 -31.73
C PHE A 26 11.51 -58.06 -32.25
N LEU A 27 10.59 -58.37 -33.17
CA LEU A 27 9.59 -57.41 -33.66
C LEU A 27 8.69 -56.90 -32.53
N GLY A 28 8.24 -57.79 -31.64
CA GLY A 28 7.42 -57.43 -30.48
C GLY A 28 8.16 -56.46 -29.54
N VAL A 29 9.42 -56.74 -29.21
CA VAL A 29 10.26 -55.86 -28.39
C VAL A 29 10.54 -54.54 -29.11
N PHE A 30 10.84 -54.57 -30.41
CA PHE A 30 11.09 -53.36 -31.21
C PHE A 30 9.87 -52.43 -31.26
N TRP A 31 8.68 -52.97 -31.54
CA TRP A 31 7.44 -52.19 -31.50
C TRP A 31 7.10 -51.67 -30.11
N THR A 32 7.30 -52.49 -29.08
CA THR A 32 7.07 -52.07 -27.68
C THR A 32 8.03 -50.94 -27.27
N ASN A 33 9.31 -51.05 -27.61
CA ASN A 33 10.31 -50.03 -27.31
C ASN A 33 10.02 -48.72 -28.06
N ARG A 34 9.67 -48.80 -29.35
CA ARG A 34 9.28 -47.62 -30.14
C ARG A 34 8.00 -46.95 -29.61
N GLY A 35 7.04 -47.74 -29.14
CA GLY A 35 5.83 -47.23 -28.48
C GLY A 35 6.14 -46.56 -27.14
N ASN A 36 7.00 -47.18 -26.32
CA ASN A 36 7.44 -46.63 -25.04
C ASN A 36 8.21 -45.32 -25.21
N GLU A 37 9.11 -45.23 -26.19
CA GLU A 37 9.86 -44.01 -26.48
C GLU A 37 8.93 -42.84 -26.85
N LYS A 38 7.93 -43.09 -27.72
CA LYS A 38 6.91 -42.08 -28.07
C LYS A 38 6.11 -41.63 -26.85
N ARG A 39 5.71 -42.55 -25.98
CA ARG A 39 4.96 -42.24 -24.76
C ARG A 39 5.81 -41.45 -23.77
N GLN A 40 7.07 -41.83 -23.58
CA GLN A 40 8.02 -41.10 -22.73
C GLN A 40 8.26 -39.68 -23.26
N ALA A 41 8.44 -39.50 -24.57
CA ALA A 41 8.60 -38.17 -25.17
C ALA A 41 7.35 -37.29 -24.98
N ALA A 42 6.15 -37.87 -25.12
CA ALA A 42 4.90 -37.16 -24.85
C ALA A 42 4.75 -36.77 -23.38
N LEU A 43 5.12 -37.67 -22.45
CA LEU A 43 5.11 -37.41 -21.01
C LEU A 43 6.09 -36.30 -20.63
N LEU A 44 7.34 -36.36 -21.10
CA LEU A 44 8.36 -35.33 -20.85
C LEU A 44 7.92 -33.96 -21.40
N LYS A 45 7.28 -33.93 -22.56
CA LYS A 45 6.73 -32.69 -23.13
C LYS A 45 5.61 -32.11 -22.25
N HIS A 46 4.70 -32.96 -21.78
CA HIS A 46 3.63 -32.56 -20.88
C HIS A 46 4.16 -32.08 -19.52
N GLU A 47 5.14 -32.79 -18.93
CA GLU A 47 5.81 -32.40 -17.69
C GLU A 47 6.54 -31.06 -17.84
N LYS A 48 7.26 -30.84 -18.95
CA LYS A 48 7.89 -29.55 -19.25
C LYS A 48 6.87 -28.42 -19.32
N GLN A 49 5.75 -28.63 -20.01
CA GLN A 49 4.68 -27.64 -20.11
C GLN A 49 4.05 -27.34 -18.75
N LYS A 50 3.76 -28.40 -17.97
CA LYS A 50 3.23 -28.28 -16.61
C LYS A 50 4.18 -27.49 -15.72
N TYR A 51 5.47 -27.83 -15.72
CA TYR A 51 6.49 -27.14 -14.93
C TYR A 51 6.62 -25.66 -15.31
N GLN A 52 6.64 -25.32 -16.60
CA GLN A 52 6.68 -23.94 -17.06
C GLN A 52 5.43 -23.15 -16.64
N SER A 53 4.25 -23.79 -16.69
CA SER A 53 3.00 -23.20 -16.24
C SER A 53 3.01 -22.95 -14.73
N GLU A 54 3.47 -23.92 -13.94
CA GLU A 54 3.60 -23.81 -12.49
C GLU A 54 4.57 -22.70 -12.07
N GLN A 55 5.75 -22.62 -12.70
CA GLN A 55 6.70 -21.55 -12.45
C GLN A 55 6.13 -20.16 -12.77
N LYS A 56 5.44 -20.04 -13.92
CA LYS A 56 4.81 -18.77 -14.32
C LYS A 56 3.73 -18.35 -13.33
N LEU A 57 2.89 -19.30 -12.89
CA LEU A 57 1.86 -19.03 -11.89
C LEU A 57 2.46 -18.66 -10.53
N ALA A 58 3.56 -19.33 -10.11
CA ALA A 58 4.26 -19.01 -8.88
C ALA A 58 4.81 -17.57 -8.89
N LEU A 59 5.50 -17.18 -9.98
CA LEU A 59 5.99 -15.82 -10.15
C LEU A 59 4.86 -14.79 -10.11
N LYS A 60 3.75 -15.06 -10.81
CA LYS A 60 2.57 -14.18 -10.79
C LYS A 60 1.98 -14.02 -9.40
N LYS A 61 1.86 -15.10 -8.64
CA LYS A 61 1.34 -15.06 -7.26
C LYS A 61 2.20 -14.15 -6.39
N GLU A 62 3.52 -14.32 -6.42
CA GLU A 62 4.46 -13.47 -5.67
C GLU A 62 4.29 -11.99 -6.04
N VAL A 63 4.37 -11.67 -7.34
CA VAL A 63 4.28 -10.29 -7.81
C VAL A 63 2.92 -9.66 -7.49
N PHE A 64 1.80 -10.37 -7.68
CA PHE A 64 0.48 -9.77 -7.47
C PHE A 64 0.06 -9.70 -6.01
N LEU A 65 0.59 -10.56 -5.15
CA LEU A 65 0.43 -10.41 -3.70
C LEU A 65 1.19 -9.18 -3.19
N ASP A 66 2.41 -8.95 -3.68
CA ASP A 66 3.17 -7.74 -3.38
C ASP A 66 2.42 -6.48 -3.85
N VAL A 67 1.88 -6.49 -5.07
CA VAL A 67 1.08 -5.38 -5.61
C VAL A 67 -0.15 -5.12 -4.75
N ALA A 68 -0.93 -6.16 -4.44
CA ALA A 68 -2.14 -6.02 -3.62
C ALA A 68 -1.81 -5.45 -2.23
N ARG A 69 -0.76 -5.95 -1.59
CA ARG A 69 -0.28 -5.44 -0.29
C ARG A 69 0.13 -3.98 -0.39
N SER A 70 0.94 -3.64 -1.38
CA SER A 70 1.45 -2.29 -1.55
C SER A 70 0.34 -1.27 -1.80
N PHE A 71 -0.69 -1.63 -2.58
CA PHE A 71 -1.86 -0.76 -2.73
C PHE A 71 -2.70 -0.63 -1.46
N ALA A 72 -2.80 -1.69 -0.65
CA ALA A 72 -3.46 -1.60 0.64
C ALA A 72 -2.73 -0.61 1.57
N ASP A 73 -1.40 -0.71 1.66
CA ASP A 73 -0.57 0.20 2.46
C ASP A 73 -0.68 1.67 1.97
N VAL A 74 -0.63 1.92 0.67
CA VAL A 74 -0.79 3.27 0.11
C VAL A 74 -2.21 3.80 0.30
N LEU A 75 -3.24 2.96 0.13
CA LEU A 75 -4.63 3.38 0.31
C LEU A 75 -4.95 3.73 1.76
N GLU A 76 -4.29 3.07 2.73
CA GLU A 76 -4.39 3.36 4.16
C GLU A 76 -3.82 4.74 4.53
N VAL A 77 -2.86 5.27 3.76
CA VAL A 77 -2.31 6.62 3.98
C VAL A 77 -3.41 7.68 3.93
N ILE A 78 -4.34 7.56 2.98
CA ILE A 78 -5.36 8.58 2.70
C ILE A 78 -6.20 8.96 3.93
N PRO A 79 -6.86 8.03 4.65
CA PRO A 79 -7.58 8.37 5.88
C PRO A 79 -6.64 8.75 7.03
N ASN A 80 -5.42 8.20 7.09
CA ASN A 80 -4.46 8.54 8.15
C ASN A 80 -3.95 9.98 8.04
N LEU A 81 -4.03 10.64 6.88
CA LEU A 81 -3.67 12.06 6.72
C LEU A 81 -4.47 12.98 7.65
N MET A 82 -5.69 12.59 8.03
CA MET A 82 -6.54 13.32 8.99
C MET A 82 -5.89 13.45 10.36
N ASN A 83 -5.05 12.49 10.74
CA ASN A 83 -4.24 12.60 11.94
C ASN A 83 -3.05 13.54 11.66
N LEU A 84 -3.06 14.72 12.28
CA LEU A 84 -2.00 15.72 12.11
C LEU A 84 -0.68 15.31 12.78
N ASP A 85 -0.67 14.25 13.60
CA ASP A 85 0.54 13.64 14.15
C ASP A 85 1.13 12.55 13.24
N PHE A 86 0.41 12.14 12.19
CA PHE A 86 0.92 11.19 11.20
C PHE A 86 2.08 11.82 10.42
N THR A 87 3.30 11.39 10.70
CA THR A 87 4.47 12.14 10.26
C THR A 87 4.79 11.91 8.79
N GLN A 88 5.60 12.79 8.21
CA GLN A 88 6.15 12.58 6.87
C GLN A 88 6.89 11.23 6.75
N LYS A 89 7.58 10.81 7.82
CA LYS A 89 8.28 9.53 7.88
C LYS A 89 7.31 8.34 7.86
N ASP A 90 6.16 8.45 8.51
CA ASP A 90 5.14 7.40 8.49
C ASP A 90 4.55 7.23 7.09
N ILE A 91 4.29 8.35 6.41
CA ILE A 91 3.86 8.38 4.99
C ILE A 91 4.91 7.71 4.11
N GLU A 92 6.17 8.11 4.22
CA GLU A 92 7.28 7.55 3.43
C GLU A 92 7.45 6.05 3.66
N THR A 93 7.27 5.60 4.91
CA THR A 93 7.37 4.18 5.26
C THR A 93 6.25 3.36 4.60
N LYS A 94 5.02 3.88 4.57
CA LYS A 94 3.87 3.22 3.93
C LYS A 94 3.96 3.22 2.40
N MET A 95 4.55 4.25 1.82
CA MET A 95 4.75 4.37 0.37
C MET A 95 6.07 3.74 -0.10
N ALA A 96 6.90 3.25 0.82
CA ALA A 96 8.18 2.65 0.50
C ALA A 96 8.00 1.50 -0.49
N ASP A 97 8.91 1.45 -1.47
CA ASP A 97 8.96 0.42 -2.51
C ASP A 97 7.73 0.29 -3.42
N HIS A 98 6.66 1.10 -3.24
CA HIS A 98 5.42 0.99 -4.02
C HIS A 98 5.68 1.03 -5.52
N SER A 99 6.43 2.03 -5.99
CA SER A 99 6.79 2.18 -7.40
C SER A 99 7.61 1.00 -7.92
N GLY A 100 8.49 0.43 -7.09
CA GLY A 100 9.27 -0.76 -7.43
C GLY A 100 8.40 -2.00 -7.58
N ILE A 101 7.45 -2.18 -6.66
CA ILE A 101 6.46 -3.28 -6.69
C ILE A 101 5.55 -3.15 -7.92
N VAL A 102 5.03 -1.96 -8.20
CA VAL A 102 4.23 -1.71 -9.41
C VAL A 102 5.06 -2.00 -10.66
N ALA A 103 6.33 -1.58 -10.71
CA ALA A 103 7.20 -1.86 -11.85
C ALA A 103 7.47 -3.35 -12.07
N LYS A 104 7.54 -4.18 -11.01
CA LYS A 104 7.64 -5.64 -11.15
C LYS A 104 6.46 -6.24 -11.91
N SER A 105 5.26 -5.64 -11.78
CA SER A 105 4.07 -6.11 -12.49
C SER A 105 4.22 -6.05 -14.02
N TYR A 106 5.03 -5.11 -14.54
CA TYR A 106 5.26 -4.93 -15.97
C TYR A 106 5.90 -6.15 -16.63
N LEU A 107 6.62 -6.97 -15.86
CA LEU A 107 7.33 -8.14 -16.36
C LEU A 107 6.47 -9.42 -16.30
N ALA A 108 5.49 -9.47 -15.40
CA ALA A 108 4.74 -10.69 -15.09
C ALA A 108 3.29 -10.68 -15.60
N ALA A 109 2.70 -9.50 -15.82
CA ALA A 109 1.30 -9.33 -16.19
C ALA A 109 1.08 -9.14 -17.69
N LYS A 110 -0.16 -9.36 -18.15
CA LYS A 110 -0.61 -8.94 -19.49
C LYS A 110 -0.71 -7.42 -19.54
N GLU A 111 -0.57 -6.85 -20.73
CA GLU A 111 -0.67 -5.40 -20.96
C GLU A 111 -1.98 -4.79 -20.42
N SER A 112 -3.11 -5.48 -20.58
CA SER A 112 -4.41 -5.04 -20.05
C SER A 112 -4.42 -4.93 -18.53
N SER A 113 -3.74 -5.84 -17.83
CA SER A 113 -3.65 -5.86 -16.38
C SER A 113 -2.68 -4.80 -15.89
N VAL A 114 -1.56 -4.59 -16.59
CA VAL A 114 -0.63 -3.47 -16.34
C VAL A 114 -1.36 -2.14 -16.48
N ALA A 115 -2.16 -1.96 -17.53
CA ALA A 115 -2.95 -0.74 -17.73
C ALA A 115 -3.92 -0.49 -16.56
N ALA A 116 -4.62 -1.52 -16.07
CA ALA A 116 -5.51 -1.40 -14.92
C ALA A 116 -4.77 -1.01 -13.63
N ILE A 117 -3.59 -1.61 -13.38
CA ILE A 117 -2.72 -1.27 -12.24
C ILE A 117 -2.25 0.18 -12.35
N LEU A 118 -1.78 0.61 -13.52
CA LEU A 118 -1.27 1.96 -13.74
C LEU A 118 -2.36 3.02 -13.59
N ASN A 119 -3.56 2.77 -14.12
CA ASN A 119 -4.69 3.69 -13.95
C ASN A 119 -5.05 3.88 -12.48
N TYR A 120 -5.12 2.78 -11.71
CA TYR A 120 -5.40 2.88 -10.28
C TYR A 120 -4.27 3.56 -9.49
N SER A 121 -3.01 3.28 -9.86
CA SER A 121 -1.84 3.97 -9.30
C SER A 121 -1.88 5.48 -9.55
N ALA A 122 -2.21 5.90 -10.77
CA ALA A 122 -2.32 7.30 -11.14
C ALA A 122 -3.42 8.01 -10.35
N GLU A 123 -4.63 7.43 -10.29
CA GLU A 123 -5.74 7.97 -9.49
C GLU A 123 -5.38 8.13 -8.01
N THR A 124 -4.68 7.13 -7.46
CA THR A 124 -4.22 7.16 -6.06
C THR A 124 -3.18 8.27 -5.84
N ALA A 125 -2.23 8.41 -6.76
CA ALA A 125 -1.19 9.44 -6.69
C ALA A 125 -1.77 10.85 -6.81
N GLU A 126 -2.73 11.06 -7.71
CA GLU A 126 -3.40 12.36 -7.90
C GLU A 126 -4.15 12.80 -6.63
N VAL A 127 -4.91 11.88 -6.02
CA VAL A 127 -5.58 12.13 -4.74
C VAL A 127 -4.57 12.47 -3.65
N PHE A 128 -3.50 11.66 -3.54
CA PHE A 128 -2.47 11.87 -2.52
C PHE A 128 -1.83 13.25 -2.64
N ILE A 129 -1.41 13.66 -3.84
CA ILE A 129 -0.78 14.99 -4.06
C ILE A 129 -1.74 16.12 -3.67
N LYS A 130 -3.01 16.02 -4.07
CA LYS A 130 -4.04 17.00 -3.74
C LYS A 130 -4.26 17.12 -2.24
N LEU A 131 -4.39 15.99 -1.54
CA LEU A 131 -4.58 15.98 -0.09
C LEU A 131 -3.34 16.46 0.67
N MET A 132 -2.13 16.14 0.20
CA MET A 132 -0.90 16.64 0.81
C MET A 132 -0.79 18.17 0.75
N LYS A 133 -1.22 18.79 -0.37
CA LYS A 133 -1.28 20.25 -0.47
C LYS A 133 -2.21 20.85 0.58
N GLU A 134 -3.38 20.25 0.79
CA GLU A 134 -4.37 20.75 1.75
C GLU A 134 -3.94 20.49 3.19
N ARG A 135 -3.33 19.32 3.44
CA ARG A 135 -2.72 18.98 4.72
C ARG A 135 -1.66 19.99 5.15
N ALA A 136 -0.87 20.49 4.21
CA ALA A 136 0.15 21.50 4.49
C ALA A 136 -0.45 22.78 5.10
N VAL A 137 -1.63 23.19 4.66
CA VAL A 137 -2.33 24.36 5.21
C VAL A 137 -2.76 24.10 6.66
N VAL A 138 -3.36 22.94 6.93
CA VAL A 138 -3.79 22.55 8.28
C VAL A 138 -2.59 22.45 9.24
N LEU A 139 -1.49 21.86 8.78
CA LEU A 139 -0.25 21.74 9.56
C LEU A 139 0.40 23.10 9.84
N ASP A 140 0.29 24.07 8.93
CA ASP A 140 0.84 25.41 9.13
C ASP A 140 0.12 26.14 10.28
N HIS A 141 -1.21 26.03 10.35
CA HIS A 141 -2.00 26.54 11.47
C HIS A 141 -1.64 25.84 12.78
N LYS A 142 -1.57 24.50 12.79
CA LYS A 142 -1.14 23.72 13.98
C LYS A 142 0.24 24.19 14.47
N ARG A 143 1.20 24.33 13.56
CA ARG A 143 2.56 24.80 13.88
C ARG A 143 2.54 26.23 14.43
N THR A 144 1.71 27.10 13.88
CA THR A 144 1.58 28.48 14.35
C THR A 144 1.02 28.53 15.77
N ILE A 145 0.03 27.70 16.10
CA ILE A 145 -0.47 27.53 17.48
C ILE A 145 0.65 27.08 18.41
N GLU A 146 1.43 26.07 18.03
CA GLU A 146 2.57 25.59 18.82
C GLU A 146 3.61 26.69 19.09
N ILE A 147 3.88 27.55 18.09
CA ILE A 147 4.78 28.71 18.23
C ILE A 147 4.22 29.72 19.24
N TYR A 148 2.94 30.07 19.15
CA TYR A 148 2.33 30.99 20.11
C TYR A 148 2.30 30.41 21.52
N GLN A 149 1.99 29.13 21.67
CA GLN A 149 2.02 28.45 22.96
C GLN A 149 3.42 28.46 23.57
N SER A 150 4.46 28.18 22.78
CA SER A 150 5.86 28.26 23.23
C SER A 150 6.26 29.68 23.62
N THR A 151 5.75 30.69 22.93
CA THR A 151 6.00 32.11 23.21
C THR A 151 5.35 32.52 24.52
N ILE A 152 4.09 32.14 24.76
CA ILE A 152 3.37 32.36 26.01
C ILE A 152 4.12 31.71 27.18
N ASN A 153 4.47 30.43 27.05
CA ASN A 153 5.20 29.70 28.10
C ASN A 153 6.52 30.39 28.46
N SER A 154 7.24 30.88 27.45
CA SER A 154 8.52 31.58 27.65
C SER A 154 8.34 32.94 28.34
N ALA A 155 7.30 33.69 27.99
CA ALA A 155 6.98 34.97 28.62
C ALA A 155 6.48 34.81 30.07
N GLU A 156 5.67 33.78 30.35
CA GLU A 156 5.23 33.45 31.72
C GLU A 156 6.42 33.04 32.60
N ASN A 157 7.34 32.21 32.10
CA ASN A 157 8.57 31.87 32.83
C ASN A 157 9.42 33.11 33.16
N GLU A 158 9.48 34.09 32.27
CA GLU A 158 10.20 35.34 32.51
C GLU A 158 9.47 36.24 33.53
N LYS A 159 8.13 36.29 33.50
CA LYS A 159 7.32 36.96 34.54
C LYS A 159 7.61 36.39 35.92
N ASP A 160 7.62 35.06 36.06
CA ASP A 160 7.93 34.38 37.32
C ASP A 160 9.37 34.66 37.80
N ARG A 161 10.32 34.74 36.87
CA ARG A 161 11.70 35.14 37.17
C ARG A 161 11.77 36.56 37.70
N ILE A 162 11.11 37.51 37.05
CA ILE A 162 11.07 38.93 37.45
C ILE A 162 10.46 39.06 38.85
N ILE A 163 9.33 38.41 39.10
CA ILE A 163 8.68 38.40 40.43
C ILE A 163 9.63 37.85 41.49
N SER A 164 10.38 36.79 41.18
CA SER A 164 11.35 36.19 42.11
C SER A 164 12.49 37.14 42.45
N ILE A 165 13.02 37.87 41.47
CA ILE A 165 14.05 38.90 41.69
C ILE A 165 13.50 40.04 42.55
N MET A 166 12.28 40.52 42.26
CA MET A 166 11.65 41.58 43.06
C MET A 166 11.45 41.15 44.52
N LYS A 167 11.05 39.89 44.76
CA LYS A 167 10.95 39.33 46.12
C LYS A 167 12.30 39.31 46.82
N GLU A 168 13.36 38.87 46.16
CA GLU A 168 14.70 38.82 46.74
C GLU A 168 15.22 40.23 47.09
N LEU A 169 15.05 41.20 46.20
CA LEU A 169 15.47 42.58 46.45
C LEU A 169 14.74 43.20 47.65
N ASN A 170 13.44 42.92 47.80
CA ASN A 170 12.66 43.33 48.96
C ASN A 170 13.16 42.69 50.27
N LEU A 171 13.60 41.42 50.24
CA LEU A 171 14.13 40.72 51.42
C LEU A 171 15.50 41.23 51.86
N GLN A 172 16.30 41.74 50.93
CA GLN A 172 17.64 42.27 51.19
C GLN A 172 17.65 43.74 51.65
N ASP A 173 16.47 44.36 51.79
CA ASP A 173 16.30 45.80 52.07
C ASP A 173 16.99 46.72 51.03
N HIS A 174 17.25 46.18 49.84
CA HIS A 174 17.82 46.91 48.70
C HIS A 174 16.72 47.60 47.89
N ASN A 175 16.16 48.66 48.48
CA ASN A 175 15.09 49.46 47.88
C ASN A 175 15.60 50.49 46.86
N ASN A 176 16.25 50.02 45.79
CA ASN A 176 16.58 50.87 44.65
C ASN A 176 15.37 51.03 43.74
N GLN A 177 14.68 52.18 43.84
CA GLN A 177 13.50 52.50 43.06
C GLN A 177 13.71 52.33 41.54
N ALA A 178 14.88 52.73 41.02
CA ALA A 178 15.16 52.61 39.58
C ALA A 178 15.22 51.14 39.12
N THR A 179 15.70 50.24 39.97
CA THR A 179 15.72 48.80 39.70
C THR A 179 14.30 48.23 39.69
N PHE A 180 13.46 48.61 40.65
CA PHE A 180 12.06 48.18 40.70
C PHE A 180 11.25 48.71 39.52
N ASP A 181 11.43 49.96 39.12
CA ASP A 181 10.76 50.55 37.95
C ASP A 181 11.15 49.81 36.66
N TYR A 182 12.44 49.44 36.53
CA TYR A 182 12.90 48.61 35.42
C TYR A 182 12.25 47.22 35.41
N LEU A 183 12.21 46.55 36.57
CA LEU A 183 11.60 45.21 36.70
C LEU A 183 10.10 45.23 36.41
N ASN A 184 9.37 46.24 36.92
CA ASN A 184 7.96 46.45 36.61
C ASN A 184 7.74 46.66 35.11
N LYS A 185 8.54 47.52 34.48
CA LYS A 185 8.44 47.73 33.03
C LYS A 185 8.74 46.45 32.24
N SER A 186 9.73 45.67 32.68
CA SER A 186 10.04 44.37 32.06
C SER A 186 8.88 43.39 32.22
N TYR A 187 8.22 43.37 33.39
CA TYR A 187 7.04 42.56 33.64
C TYR A 187 5.89 42.96 32.71
N ASP A 188 5.59 44.25 32.59
CA ASP A 188 4.54 44.78 31.71
C ASP A 188 4.79 44.41 30.24
N VAL A 189 6.06 44.41 29.80
CA VAL A 189 6.44 43.94 28.47
C VAL A 189 6.08 42.47 28.29
N GLN A 190 6.45 41.59 29.23
CA GLN A 190 6.11 40.17 29.15
C GLN A 190 4.60 39.94 29.20
N GLU A 191 3.87 40.64 30.05
CA GLU A 191 2.40 40.59 30.12
C GLU A 191 1.76 40.97 28.78
N SER A 192 2.29 42.00 28.12
CA SER A 192 1.81 42.40 26.79
C SER A 192 2.07 41.33 25.71
N ILE A 193 3.18 40.60 25.81
CA ILE A 193 3.52 39.48 24.92
C ILE A 193 2.56 38.33 25.14
N VAL A 194 2.29 37.96 26.39
CA VAL A 194 1.32 36.91 26.75
C VAL A 194 -0.04 37.26 26.14
N LYS A 195 -0.58 38.44 26.47
CA LYS A 195 -1.90 38.86 25.99
C LYS A 195 -2.03 38.87 24.46
N ARG A 196 -1.03 39.37 23.74
CA ARG A 196 -1.04 39.39 22.27
C ARG A 196 -0.96 37.97 21.69
N SER A 197 -0.08 37.15 22.25
CA SER A 197 0.14 35.78 21.78
C SER A 197 -1.07 34.90 22.05
N THR A 198 -1.75 35.06 23.20
CA THR A 198 -3.01 34.38 23.52
C THR A 198 -4.09 34.75 22.52
N GLY A 199 -4.30 36.04 22.24
CA GLY A 199 -5.30 36.45 21.23
C GLY A 199 -5.01 35.91 19.83
N SER A 200 -3.73 35.83 19.45
CA SER A 200 -3.32 35.24 18.16
C SER A 200 -3.49 33.72 18.14
N LEU A 201 -3.25 33.04 19.27
CA LEU A 201 -3.45 31.61 19.44
C LEU A 201 -4.93 31.25 19.29
N GLU A 202 -5.82 31.96 20.00
CA GLU A 202 -7.27 31.77 19.91
C GLU A 202 -7.79 31.99 18.48
N GLU A 203 -7.26 33.00 17.77
CA GLU A 203 -7.58 33.22 16.37
C GLU A 203 -7.18 32.02 15.50
N GLN A 204 -5.97 31.48 15.66
CA GLN A 204 -5.52 30.32 14.90
C GLN A 204 -6.31 29.05 15.23
N GLU A 205 -6.67 28.84 16.49
CA GLU A 205 -7.52 27.72 16.91
C GLU A 205 -8.90 27.79 16.24
N SER A 206 -9.50 28.98 16.21
CA SER A 206 -10.81 29.21 15.55
C SER A 206 -10.79 28.97 14.04
N ILE A 207 -9.63 29.12 13.39
CA ILE A 207 -9.44 28.83 11.96
C ILE A 207 -9.15 27.34 11.75
N LEU A 208 -8.31 26.75 12.60
CA LEU A 208 -7.84 25.38 12.45
C LEU A 208 -8.98 24.37 12.56
N GLU A 209 -9.87 24.51 13.54
CA GLU A 209 -10.93 23.55 13.80
C GLU A 209 -11.84 23.29 12.58
N PRO A 210 -12.51 24.30 11.98
CA PRO A 210 -13.34 24.07 10.80
C PRO A 210 -12.53 23.63 9.57
N LEU A 211 -11.29 24.12 9.42
CA LEU A 211 -10.41 23.72 8.32
C LEU A 211 -10.03 22.24 8.41
N HIS A 212 -9.68 21.77 9.62
CA HIS A 212 -9.33 20.38 9.88
C HIS A 212 -10.53 19.46 9.66
N LEU A 213 -11.72 19.88 10.07
CA LEU A 213 -12.96 19.15 9.83
C LEU A 213 -13.26 18.98 8.33
N LEU A 214 -13.13 20.07 7.55
CA LEU A 214 -13.31 20.02 6.09
C LEU A 214 -12.26 19.12 5.43
N PHE A 215 -11.01 19.21 5.87
CA PHE A 215 -9.93 18.36 5.39
C PHE A 215 -10.19 16.88 5.70
N ALA A 216 -10.63 16.56 6.92
CA ALA A 216 -10.99 15.20 7.32
C ALA A 216 -12.12 14.63 6.46
N LYS A 217 -13.16 15.44 6.23
CA LYS A 217 -14.27 15.04 5.34
C LYS A 217 -13.78 14.70 3.94
N LYS A 218 -12.83 15.48 3.42
CA LYS A 218 -12.26 15.24 2.11
C LYS A 218 -11.40 13.98 2.04
N CYS A 219 -10.55 13.72 3.03
CA CYS A 219 -9.77 12.48 3.12
C CYS A 219 -10.67 11.25 3.01
N MET A 220 -11.77 11.21 3.75
CA MET A 220 -12.69 10.07 3.72
C MET A 220 -13.47 9.95 2.41
N ASN A 221 -13.96 11.06 1.86
CA ASN A 221 -14.62 11.05 0.55
C ASN A 221 -13.69 10.55 -0.56
N ASP A 222 -12.45 11.05 -0.59
CA ASP A 222 -11.46 10.61 -1.57
C ASP A 222 -11.02 9.15 -1.34
N HIS A 223 -10.95 8.68 -0.08
CA HIS A 223 -10.72 7.27 0.24
C HIS A 223 -11.85 6.36 -0.27
N GLY A 224 -13.12 6.73 -0.03
CA GLY A 224 -14.28 6.00 -0.54
C GLY A 224 -14.35 5.98 -2.08
N ARG A 225 -13.97 7.10 -2.72
CA ARG A 225 -13.82 7.18 -4.19
C ARG A 225 -12.76 6.21 -4.69
N LEU A 226 -11.58 6.18 -4.08
CA LEU A 226 -10.50 5.26 -4.46
C LEU A 226 -10.93 3.80 -4.25
N LEU A 227 -11.58 3.45 -3.14
CA LEU A 227 -12.14 2.11 -2.94
C LEU A 227 -13.10 1.72 -4.07
N SER A 228 -13.94 2.66 -4.54
CA SER A 228 -14.86 2.42 -5.66
C SER A 228 -14.14 2.18 -7.01
N LEU A 229 -12.91 2.67 -7.15
CA LEU A 229 -12.06 2.49 -8.34
C LEU A 229 -11.14 1.26 -8.27
N LEU A 230 -11.08 0.57 -7.13
CA LEU A 230 -10.31 -0.65 -6.93
C LEU A 230 -10.72 -1.83 -7.84
N PRO A 231 -12.02 -2.08 -8.14
CA PRO A 231 -12.45 -3.31 -8.78
C PRO A 231 -11.79 -3.64 -10.13
N PRO A 232 -11.64 -2.70 -11.09
CA PRO A 232 -11.00 -3.01 -12.38
C PRO A 232 -9.59 -3.60 -12.21
N MET A 233 -8.78 -3.03 -11.32
CA MET A 233 -7.45 -3.55 -11.02
C MET A 233 -7.53 -4.92 -10.32
N ALA A 234 -8.35 -5.04 -9.28
CA ALA A 234 -8.48 -6.28 -8.51
C ALA A 234 -8.96 -7.46 -9.39
N ILE A 235 -9.93 -7.21 -10.28
CA ILE A 235 -10.45 -8.21 -11.23
C ILE A 235 -9.36 -8.59 -12.24
N ALA A 236 -8.60 -7.63 -12.77
CA ALA A 236 -7.49 -7.93 -13.67
C ALA A 236 -6.43 -8.81 -13.00
N LEU A 237 -6.03 -8.49 -11.76
CA LEU A 237 -5.10 -9.29 -10.96
C LEU A 237 -5.65 -10.71 -10.69
N ARG A 238 -6.92 -10.84 -10.34
CA ARG A 238 -7.59 -12.14 -10.14
C ARG A 238 -7.62 -12.97 -11.43
N GLY A 239 -7.88 -12.34 -12.57
CA GLY A 239 -7.85 -12.99 -13.88
C GLY A 239 -6.46 -13.50 -14.27
N GLU A 240 -5.39 -12.81 -13.86
CA GLU A 240 -4.02 -13.31 -14.05
C GLU A 240 -3.70 -14.57 -13.25
N LEU A 241 -4.45 -14.80 -12.16
CA LEU A 241 -4.34 -15.92 -11.23
C LEU A 241 -5.42 -17.00 -11.46
N GLU A 242 -6.20 -16.89 -12.54
CA GLU A 242 -7.28 -17.84 -12.89
C GLU A 242 -8.38 -17.92 -11.79
N ASN A 243 -8.67 -16.79 -11.13
CA ASN A 243 -9.59 -16.69 -9.97
C ASN A 243 -10.68 -15.59 -10.13
N ASP A 244 -11.19 -15.37 -11.35
CA ASP A 244 -12.11 -14.28 -11.70
C ASP A 244 -13.61 -14.64 -11.71
N GLN A 245 -13.96 -15.85 -11.24
CA GLN A 245 -15.28 -16.46 -11.46
C GLN A 245 -16.48 -15.64 -10.92
N ASP A 246 -16.29 -14.83 -9.86
CA ASP A 246 -17.37 -14.03 -9.24
C ASP A 246 -16.95 -12.55 -9.08
N SER A 247 -16.84 -11.84 -10.19
CA SER A 247 -16.50 -10.41 -10.19
C SER A 247 -17.65 -9.53 -9.65
N LYS A 248 -18.90 -9.91 -9.88
CA LYS A 248 -20.09 -9.16 -9.43
C LYS A 248 -20.27 -9.19 -7.91
N VAL A 249 -20.16 -10.38 -7.29
CA VAL A 249 -20.27 -10.54 -5.84
C VAL A 249 -19.24 -9.68 -5.12
N PHE A 250 -18.01 -9.63 -5.64
CA PHE A 250 -16.94 -8.80 -5.10
C PHE A 250 -17.26 -7.30 -5.21
N ILE A 251 -17.71 -6.83 -6.38
CA ILE A 251 -18.10 -5.43 -6.59
C ILE A 251 -19.24 -5.03 -5.64
N ASP A 252 -20.29 -5.84 -5.56
CA ASP A 252 -21.48 -5.56 -4.74
C ASP A 252 -21.09 -5.49 -3.25
N ALA A 253 -20.27 -6.44 -2.77
CA ALA A 253 -19.79 -6.43 -1.38
C ALA A 253 -18.87 -5.23 -1.08
N LEU A 254 -18.03 -4.81 -2.03
CA LEU A 254 -17.18 -3.64 -1.85
C LEU A 254 -18.02 -2.35 -1.76
N ASN A 255 -18.99 -2.19 -2.66
CA ASN A 255 -19.87 -1.02 -2.68
C ASN A 255 -20.72 -0.92 -1.40
N ASP A 256 -21.25 -2.04 -0.90
CA ASP A 256 -21.99 -2.08 0.36
C ASP A 256 -21.11 -1.63 1.54
N ASN A 257 -19.86 -2.11 1.60
CA ASN A 257 -18.92 -1.68 2.64
C ASN A 257 -18.55 -0.20 2.53
N ILE A 258 -18.35 0.34 1.33
CA ILE A 258 -18.10 1.76 1.11
C ILE A 258 -19.30 2.59 1.58
N GLN A 259 -20.52 2.18 1.24
CA GLN A 259 -21.73 2.86 1.68
C GLN A 259 -21.85 2.88 3.21
N ARG A 260 -21.63 1.73 3.87
CA ARG A 260 -21.66 1.63 5.34
C ARG A 260 -20.60 2.52 6.00
N MET A 261 -19.39 2.55 5.41
CA MET A 261 -18.30 3.42 5.88
C MET A 261 -18.67 4.90 5.77
N ASN A 262 -19.21 5.33 4.61
CA ASN A 262 -19.60 6.72 4.40
C ASN A 262 -20.72 7.15 5.35
N VAL A 263 -21.74 6.31 5.55
CA VAL A 263 -22.83 6.60 6.52
C VAL A 263 -22.29 6.73 7.94
N ALA A 264 -21.42 5.82 8.37
CA ALA A 264 -20.82 5.89 9.70
C ALA A 264 -19.98 7.17 9.87
N PHE A 265 -19.25 7.56 8.84
CA PHE A 265 -18.43 8.75 8.87
C PHE A 265 -19.26 10.04 8.85
N ASP A 266 -20.25 10.16 7.97
CA ASP A 266 -21.13 11.35 7.91
C ASP A 266 -21.84 11.60 9.24
N SER A 267 -22.24 10.54 9.94
CA SER A 267 -22.88 10.66 11.27
C SER A 267 -22.00 11.31 12.34
N LEU A 268 -20.66 11.28 12.19
CA LEU A 268 -19.73 11.96 13.10
C LEU A 268 -19.76 13.49 12.96
N PHE A 269 -20.24 14.00 11.83
CA PHE A 269 -20.30 15.44 11.57
C PHE A 269 -21.69 16.01 11.84
N GLU A 270 -22.75 15.20 11.73
CA GLU A 270 -24.12 15.60 12.09
C GLU A 270 -24.28 15.88 13.59
N SER A 271 -23.48 15.25 14.46
CA SER A 271 -23.51 15.49 15.91
C SER A 271 -22.85 16.80 16.35
N ASN A 272 -22.08 17.46 15.48
CA ASN A 272 -21.39 18.72 15.77
C ASN A 272 -22.12 19.95 15.23
N GLU A 273 -23.27 19.76 14.54
CA GLU A 273 -24.13 20.84 14.02
C GLU A 273 -25.38 21.09 14.90
N ALA A 274 -25.51 20.44 16.06
CA ALA A 274 -26.62 20.57 17.02
C ALA A 274 -26.17 21.16 18.37
#